data_AF-A0A965KJK2-F1
#
_entry.id   AF-A0A965KJK2-F1
#
_cell.length_a   1.000
_cell.length_b   1.000
_cell.length_c   1.000
_cell.angle_alpha   90.00
_cell.angle_beta   90.00
_cell.angle_gamma   90.00
#
_symmetry.space_group_name_H-M   'P 1'
#
loop_
_entity.id
_entity.type
_entity.pdbx_description
1 polymer ?
#
loop_
_entity_poly.entity_id
_entity_poly.type
_entity_poly.pdbx_seq_one_letter_code
_entity_poly.pdbx_strand_id
1 'polypeptide(L)'
;DRISGAAEVEFMAEFGNHDISESAITRLQEIISETGAAMHVEDLIEELTSTALEALNRDEIVPQARELLTEMAIIATKRNM
;
A
#
# COMPACT_ATOMS: atom_id res chain seq x y z
N ASP A 1 5.44 -10.42 5.57
CA ASP A 1 4.51 -10.11 4.46
C ASP A 1 4.95 -10.65 3.10
N ARG A 2 5.34 -11.92 2.98
CA ARG A 2 5.54 -12.55 1.68
C ARG A 2 4.71 -13.82 1.62
N ILE A 3 3.97 -14.01 0.52
CA ILE A 3 3.43 -15.31 0.15
C ILE A 3 4.61 -16.28 0.11
N SER A 4 4.50 -17.43 0.78
CA SER A 4 5.60 -18.41 0.84
C SER A 4 5.07 -19.83 0.76
N GLY A 5 5.92 -20.74 0.28
CA GLY A 5 5.61 -22.17 0.21
C GLY A 5 4.52 -22.47 -0.82
N ALA A 6 3.57 -23.34 -0.47
CA ALA A 6 2.53 -23.82 -1.39
C ALA A 6 1.64 -22.69 -1.95
N ALA A 7 1.34 -21.67 -1.14
CA ALA A 7 0.54 -20.53 -1.56
C ALA A 7 1.24 -19.67 -2.63
N GLU A 8 2.58 -19.60 -2.63
CA GLU A 8 3.35 -18.83 -3.61
C GLU A 8 3.32 -19.52 -4.98
N VAL A 9 3.44 -20.85 -4.97
CA VAL A 9 3.34 -21.67 -6.19
C VAL A 9 1.93 -21.60 -6.78
N GLU A 10 0.89 -21.71 -5.95
CA GLU A 10 -0.50 -21.57 -6.35
C GLU A 10 -0.77 -20.17 -6.94
N PHE A 11 -0.29 -19.12 -6.26
CA PHE A 11 -0.45 -17.74 -6.72
C PHE A 11 0.21 -17.52 -8.09
N MET A 12 1.47 -17.93 -8.25
CA MET A 12 2.22 -17.71 -9.48
C MET A 12 1.73 -18.57 -10.66
N ALA A 13 1.01 -19.67 -10.41
CA ALA A 13 0.43 -20.48 -11.47
C ALA A 13 -0.73 -19.77 -12.20
N GLU A 14 -1.51 -18.97 -11.47
CA GLU A 14 -2.69 -18.26 -12.01
C GLU A 14 -2.44 -16.77 -12.25
N PHE A 15 -1.40 -16.19 -11.62
CA PHE A 15 -1.10 -14.76 -11.76
C PHE A 15 -0.69 -14.40 -13.20
N GLY A 16 -1.44 -13.47 -13.81
CA GLY A 16 -1.23 -13.05 -15.20
C GLY A 16 -1.83 -13.99 -16.25
N ASN A 17 -2.56 -15.03 -15.84
CA ASN A 17 -3.32 -15.88 -16.74
C ASN A 17 -4.53 -15.11 -17.30
N HIS A 18 -4.57 -14.92 -18.62
CA HIS A 18 -5.68 -14.22 -19.30
C HIS A 18 -6.99 -15.01 -19.29
N ASP A 19 -6.92 -16.32 -19.12
CA ASP A 19 -8.08 -17.23 -19.08
C ASP A 19 -8.39 -17.70 -17.65
N ILE A 20 -8.02 -16.91 -16.63
CA ILE A 20 -8.24 -17.22 -15.22
C ILE A 20 -9.73 -17.39 -14.91
N SER A 21 -10.06 -18.44 -14.15
CA SER A 21 -11.45 -18.69 -13.73
C SER A 21 -11.86 -17.83 -12.54
N GLU A 22 -13.17 -17.61 -12.35
CA GLU A 22 -13.70 -16.89 -11.18
C GLU A 22 -13.29 -17.55 -9.84
N SER A 23 -13.23 -18.88 -9.81
CA SER A 23 -12.79 -19.62 -8.61
C SER A 23 -11.31 -19.37 -8.31
N ALA A 24 -10.47 -19.29 -9.33
CA ALA A 24 -9.06 -18.96 -9.18
C ALA A 24 -8.88 -17.49 -8.75
N ILE A 25 -9.64 -16.55 -9.31
CA ILE A 25 -9.65 -15.15 -8.85
C ILE A 25 -9.98 -15.07 -7.36
N THR A 26 -11.06 -15.74 -6.93
CA THR A 26 -11.48 -15.76 -5.52
C THR A 26 -10.36 -16.30 -4.63
N ARG A 27 -9.71 -17.38 -5.08
CA ARG A 27 -8.60 -18.00 -4.35
C ARG A 27 -7.38 -17.09 -4.24
N LEU A 28 -7.01 -16.37 -5.30
CA LEU A 28 -5.92 -15.39 -5.25
C LEU A 28 -6.24 -14.24 -4.28
N GLN A 29 -7.49 -13.78 -4.23
CA GLN A 29 -7.92 -12.74 -3.29
C GLN A 29 -7.84 -13.21 -1.84
N GLU A 30 -8.21 -14.47 -1.56
CA GLU A 30 -8.02 -15.09 -0.24
C GLU A 30 -6.55 -15.10 0.15
N ILE A 31 -5.68 -15.58 -0.73
CA ILE A 31 -4.22 -15.62 -0.49
C ILE A 31 -3.70 -14.21 -0.16
N ILE A 32 -4.05 -13.19 -0.94
CA ILE A 32 -3.66 -11.80 -0.69
C ILE A 32 -4.13 -11.34 0.69
N SER A 33 -5.38 -11.65 1.06
CA SER A 33 -5.96 -11.25 2.35
C SER A 33 -5.30 -11.95 3.53
N GLU A 34 -4.99 -13.24 3.40
CA GLU A 34 -4.34 -14.06 4.43
C GLU A 34 -2.88 -13.63 4.69
N THR A 35 -2.21 -13.07 3.68
CA THR A 35 -0.80 -12.64 3.82
C THR A 35 -0.58 -11.36 4.61
N GLY A 36 -1.66 -10.67 5.01
CA GLY A 36 -1.56 -9.37 5.69
C GLY A 36 -1.13 -8.24 4.75
N ALA A 37 -1.14 -8.46 3.43
CA ALA A 37 -0.67 -7.48 2.45
C ALA A 37 -1.40 -6.12 2.56
N ALA A 38 -2.70 -6.13 2.87
CA ALA A 38 -3.46 -4.90 3.10
C ALA A 38 -2.91 -4.12 4.31
N MET A 39 -2.65 -4.80 5.43
CA MET A 39 -2.10 -4.19 6.64
C MET A 39 -0.71 -3.62 6.38
N HIS A 40 0.15 -4.37 5.68
CA HIS A 40 1.48 -3.88 5.30
C HIS A 40 1.44 -2.61 4.45
N VAL A 41 0.46 -2.50 3.54
CA VAL A 41 0.25 -1.28 2.75
C VAL A 41 -0.20 -0.11 3.63
N GLU A 42 -1.05 -0.33 4.64
CA GLU A 42 -1.39 0.72 5.61
C GLU A 42 -0.16 1.21 6.37
N ASP A 43 0.64 0.27 6.88
CA ASP A 43 1.86 0.59 7.63
C ASP A 43 2.80 1.43 6.76
N LEU A 44 2.94 1.08 5.48
CA LEU A 44 3.75 1.84 4.52
C LEU A 44 3.18 3.24 4.26
N ILE A 45 1.86 3.39 4.14
CA ILE A 45 1.20 4.69 3.98
C ILE A 45 1.50 5.56 5.21
N GLU A 46 1.37 5.01 6.41
CA GLU A 46 1.64 5.72 7.67
C GLU A 46 3.12 6.13 7.78
N GLU A 47 4.04 5.19 7.55
CA GLU A 47 5.49 5.43 7.61
C GLU A 47 5.92 6.53 6.64
N LEU A 48 5.50 6.44 5.38
CA LEU A 48 5.86 7.41 4.35
C LEU A 48 5.23 8.78 4.60
N THR A 49 3.99 8.82 5.11
CA THR A 49 3.34 10.07 5.50
C THR A 49 4.06 10.74 6.66
N SER A 50 4.40 9.99 7.71
CA SER A 50 5.15 10.51 8.86
C SER A 50 6.51 11.04 8.42
N THR A 51 7.23 10.26 7.61
CA THR A 51 8.53 10.66 7.05
C THR A 51 8.43 11.97 6.26
N ALA A 52 7.39 12.11 5.43
CA ALA A 52 7.15 13.33 4.67
C ALA A 52 6.87 14.54 5.58
N LEU A 53 6.00 14.38 6.58
CA LEU A 53 5.65 15.45 7.53
C LEU A 53 6.86 15.85 8.40
N GLU A 54 7.67 14.90 8.84
CA GLU A 54 8.91 15.17 9.58
C GLU A 54 9.91 15.96 8.73
N ALA A 55 10.06 15.62 7.45
CA ALA A 55 10.94 16.34 6.53
C ALA A 55 10.53 17.81 6.34
N LEU A 56 9.25 18.15 6.54
CA LEU A 56 8.75 19.53 6.45
C LEU A 56 9.16 20.43 7.62
N ASN A 57 9.67 19.85 8.72
CA ASN A 57 10.13 20.60 9.90
C ASN A 57 11.51 21.25 9.70
N ARG A 58 12.12 21.08 8.52
CA ARG A 58 13.38 21.71 8.14
C ARG A 58 13.25 23.24 8.04
N ASP A 59 14.25 23.94 8.54
CA ASP A 59 14.30 25.42 8.59
C ASP A 59 14.39 26.04 7.19
N GLU A 60 14.91 25.29 6.21
CA GLU A 60 15.01 25.72 4.81
C GLU A 60 13.66 25.80 4.09
N ILE A 61 12.61 25.22 4.67
CA ILE A 61 11.25 25.22 4.10
C ILE A 61 10.48 26.41 4.65
N VAL A 62 10.13 27.33 3.75
CA VAL A 62 9.36 28.53 4.11
C VAL A 62 7.96 28.17 4.63
N PRO A 63 7.38 28.95 5.57
CA PRO A 63 6.11 28.60 6.23
C PRO A 63 4.95 28.31 5.27
N GLN A 64 4.81 29.10 4.20
CA GLN A 64 3.75 28.91 3.20
C GLN A 64 3.91 27.59 2.44
N ALA A 65 5.14 27.18 2.12
CA ALA A 65 5.40 25.90 1.47
C ALA A 65 5.13 24.73 2.42
N ARG A 66 5.49 24.88 3.70
CA ARG A 66 5.21 23.88 4.74
C ARG A 66 3.71 23.60 4.86
N GLU A 67 2.89 24.64 4.90
CA GLU A 67 1.44 24.53 4.97
C GLU A 67 0.88 23.76 3.77
N LEU A 68 1.22 24.18 2.54
CA LEU A 68 0.74 23.53 1.32
C LEU A 68 1.20 22.08 1.18
N LEU A 69 2.46 21.79 1.52
CA LEU A 69 3.00 20.43 1.45
C LEU A 69 2.39 19.51 2.51
N THR A 70 2.02 20.04 3.68
CA THR A 70 1.29 19.30 4.72
C THR A 70 -0.09 18.91 4.22
N GLU A 71 -0.83 19.85 3.62
CA GLU A 71 -2.14 19.56 3.03
C GLU A 71 -2.06 18.52 1.92
N MET A 72 -1.04 18.63 1.05
CA MET A 72 -0.80 17.67 -0.02
C MET A 72 -0.57 16.26 0.52
N ALA A 73 0.27 16.11 1.56
CA ALA A 73 0.54 14.82 2.18
C ALA A 73 -0.74 14.19 2.75
N ILE A 74 -1.58 14.97 3.42
CA ILE A 74 -2.86 14.52 3.99
C ILE A 74 -3.85 14.14 2.88
N ILE A 75 -3.94 14.91 1.80
CA ILE A 75 -4.86 14.62 0.69
C ILE A 75 -4.42 13.36 -0.08
N ALA A 76 -3.13 13.19 -0.30
CA ALA A 76 -2.59 12.04 -1.04
C ALA A 76 -2.83 10.70 -0.33
N THR A 77 -2.94 10.70 0.99
CA THR A 77 -3.16 9.50 1.80
C THR A 77 -4.57 9.39 2.37
N LYS A 78 -5.42 10.39 2.11
CA LYS A 78 -6.84 10.35 2.48
C LYS A 78 -7.56 9.26 1.69
N ARG A 79 -8.26 8.38 2.40
CA ARG A 79 -9.21 7.45 1.80
C ARG A 79 -10.60 8.07 1.75
N ASN A 80 -11.25 7.94 0.59
CA ASN A 80 -12.70 8.06 0.53
C ASN A 80 -13.27 6.80 1.18
N MET A 81 -13.95 6.98 2.32
CA MET A 81 -14.80 5.93 2.90
C MET A 81 -16.07 5.74 2.08
#